data_AF-A0A6P0WC35-F1
#
_entry.id   AF-A0A6P0WC35-F1
#
_cell.length_a   1.000
_cell.length_b   1.000
_cell.length_c   1.000
_cell.angle_alpha   90.00
_cell.angle_beta   90.00
_cell.angle_gamma   90.00
#
_symmetry.space_group_name_H-M   'P 1'
#
loop_
_entity.id
_entity.type
_entity.pdbx_description
1 polymer ?
#
loop_
_entity_poly.entity_id
_entity_poly.type
_entity_poly.pdbx_seq_one_letter_code
_entity_poly.pdbx_strand_id
1 'polypeptide(L)'
;MKDLYQRSLDNNYTPVVSDKYMAAYNNYIKPPKLRGHIVDLTHTLGPQTPVFPGDKPMRLEIASTYSENGYQDYELHLNEHTGTHLDAPIHFIKDGIAVHEIPVHCLCGPLVVLDIRDRVLHNHDATVIPDDILRWEKKYGKIPSNAIIIMNSGWGKYFGDNNAFVNMDKQGIPHFPGWSKTAVEFLLEARSVLGIGVDTLSLDQGASEDFPVHNTWLSNGLWGLENVANLDNIPPSGAFLFVGASKVYGGTGSPVRLIAVI
;
A
#
# COMPACT_ATOMS: atom_id res chain seq x y z
N MET A 1 -32.85 11.42 4.47
CA MET A 1 -31.65 10.94 3.75
C MET A 1 -31.11 9.76 4.54
N LYS A 2 -30.90 8.58 3.95
CA LYS A 2 -30.14 7.51 4.64
C LYS A 2 -28.74 8.04 4.97
N ASP A 3 -28.24 7.77 6.17
CA ASP A 3 -26.88 8.11 6.59
C ASP A 3 -25.84 7.50 5.61
N LEU A 4 -24.72 8.19 5.41
CA LEU A 4 -23.61 7.75 4.55
C LEU A 4 -23.11 6.37 4.95
N TYR A 5 -23.11 6.06 6.24
CA TYR A 5 -22.80 4.74 6.78
C TYR A 5 -23.75 3.66 6.29
N GLN A 6 -25.07 3.88 6.41
CA GLN A 6 -26.06 2.91 5.92
C GLN A 6 -25.95 2.72 4.40
N ARG A 7 -25.60 3.78 3.65
CA ARG A 7 -25.34 3.65 2.20
C ARG A 7 -24.08 2.84 1.88
N SER A 8 -23.04 2.94 2.72
CA SER A 8 -21.82 2.14 2.59
C SER A 8 -22.05 0.66 2.88
N LEU A 9 -22.95 0.33 3.81
CA LEU A 9 -23.37 -1.05 4.10
C LEU A 9 -24.29 -1.61 3.01
N ASP A 10 -25.15 -0.78 2.42
CA ASP A 10 -26.13 -1.19 1.40
C ASP A 10 -25.52 -1.30 -0.02
N ASN A 11 -24.18 -1.27 -0.20
CA ASN A 11 -23.47 -1.18 -1.50
C ASN A 11 -23.95 -0.05 -2.42
N ASN A 12 -24.58 0.99 -1.85
CA ASN A 12 -25.18 2.12 -2.56
C ASN A 12 -24.42 3.43 -2.28
N TYR A 13 -23.15 3.35 -1.88
CA TYR A 13 -22.30 4.52 -1.75
C TYR A 13 -21.84 4.97 -3.15
N THR A 14 -22.61 5.87 -3.75
CA THR A 14 -22.10 6.75 -4.79
C THR A 14 -21.61 8.02 -4.08
N PRO A 15 -20.31 8.39 -4.14
CA PRO A 15 -19.86 9.68 -3.63
C PRO A 15 -20.51 10.78 -4.45
N VAL A 16 -21.64 11.30 -3.96
CA VAL A 16 -22.28 12.49 -4.53
C VAL A 16 -21.71 13.69 -3.78
N VAL A 17 -20.53 14.14 -4.17
CA VAL A 17 -20.17 15.53 -3.87
C VAL A 17 -21.13 16.37 -4.72
N SER A 18 -22.09 17.05 -4.10
CA SER A 18 -23.07 17.82 -4.86
C SER A 18 -22.35 18.82 -5.79
N ASP A 19 -22.90 19.05 -6.99
CA ASP A 19 -22.31 19.97 -7.97
C ASP A 19 -21.99 21.35 -7.38
N LYS A 20 -22.81 21.81 -6.42
CA LYS A 20 -22.59 23.05 -5.65
C LYS A 20 -21.24 23.07 -4.92
N TYR A 21 -20.89 21.97 -4.25
CA TYR A 21 -19.64 21.86 -3.50
C TYR A 21 -18.43 21.62 -4.40
N MET A 22 -18.59 20.89 -5.52
CA MET A 22 -17.52 20.78 -6.52
C MET A 22 -17.23 22.12 -7.20
N ALA A 23 -18.27 22.91 -7.51
CA ALA A 23 -18.09 24.25 -8.05
C ALA A 23 -17.36 25.18 -7.06
N ALA A 24 -17.72 25.12 -5.77
CA ALA A 24 -17.01 25.86 -4.72
C ALA A 24 -15.56 25.37 -4.57
N TYR A 25 -15.33 24.05 -4.52
CA TYR A 25 -14.00 23.45 -4.46
C TYR A 25 -13.12 23.94 -5.61
N ASN A 26 -13.60 23.89 -6.85
CA ASN A 26 -12.85 24.32 -8.03
C ASN A 26 -12.61 25.85 -8.10
N ASN A 27 -13.45 26.66 -7.44
CA ASN A 27 -13.24 28.11 -7.37
C ASN A 27 -12.08 28.49 -6.42
N TYR A 28 -11.88 27.73 -5.34
CA TYR A 28 -10.88 28.03 -4.32
C TYR A 28 -9.61 27.18 -4.42
N ILE A 29 -9.73 25.94 -4.88
CA ILE A 29 -8.64 24.98 -4.96
C ILE A 29 -8.09 25.01 -6.39
N LYS A 30 -6.91 25.61 -6.55
CA LYS A 30 -6.10 25.45 -7.75
C LYS A 30 -4.97 24.49 -7.43
N PRO A 31 -4.76 23.41 -8.20
CA PRO A 31 -3.64 22.52 -7.96
C PRO A 31 -2.32 23.31 -8.00
N PRO A 32 -1.34 22.94 -7.15
CA PRO A 32 -0.05 23.63 -7.14
C PRO A 32 0.62 23.53 -8.51
N LYS A 33 1.30 24.60 -8.94
CA LYS A 33 2.11 24.59 -10.16
C LYS A 33 3.38 23.79 -9.90
N LEU A 34 3.34 22.49 -10.19
CA LEU A 34 4.50 21.62 -10.18
C LEU A 34 5.06 21.45 -11.59
N ARG A 35 6.36 21.19 -11.71
CA ARG A 35 7.00 20.79 -12.99
C ARG A 35 6.74 19.31 -13.34
N GLY A 36 5.69 18.72 -12.79
CA GLY A 36 5.38 17.30 -12.82
C GLY A 36 3.93 17.02 -12.43
N HIS A 37 3.56 15.75 -12.35
CA HIS A 37 2.22 15.30 -11.95
C HIS A 37 2.24 14.63 -10.58
N ILE A 38 1.16 14.79 -9.83
CA ILE A 38 0.95 14.06 -8.58
C ILE A 38 0.08 12.85 -8.88
N VAL A 39 0.51 11.68 -8.44
CA VAL A 39 -0.25 10.42 -8.54
C VAL A 39 -0.51 9.90 -7.13
N ASP A 40 -1.76 9.58 -6.86
CA ASP A 40 -2.20 8.95 -5.61
C ASP A 40 -2.04 7.43 -5.74
N LEU A 41 -1.20 6.83 -4.88
CA LEU A 41 -0.92 5.39 -4.88
C LEU A 41 -1.64 4.67 -3.73
N THR A 42 -2.77 5.21 -3.28
CA THR A 42 -3.53 4.71 -2.14
C THR A 42 -4.93 4.28 -2.54
N HIS A 43 -5.32 3.09 -2.14
CA HIS A 43 -6.71 2.64 -2.26
C HIS A 43 -7.59 3.33 -1.22
N THR A 44 -8.85 3.58 -1.57
CA THR A 44 -9.84 4.09 -0.61
C THR A 44 -10.18 2.99 0.40
N LEU A 45 -10.14 3.33 1.69
CA LEU A 45 -10.53 2.44 2.76
C LEU A 45 -12.05 2.39 2.94
N GLY A 46 -12.58 1.21 3.23
CA GLY A 46 -13.97 1.00 3.59
C GLY A 46 -14.27 -0.44 3.99
N PRO A 47 -15.53 -0.78 4.29
CA PRO A 47 -15.91 -2.12 4.74
C PRO A 47 -15.60 -3.25 3.74
N GLN A 48 -15.40 -2.92 2.46
CA GLN A 48 -15.03 -3.87 1.41
C GLN A 48 -13.53 -3.92 1.12
N THR A 49 -12.70 -3.16 1.85
CA THR A 49 -11.25 -3.24 1.71
C THR A 49 -10.81 -4.68 1.97
N PRO A 50 -10.08 -5.31 1.03
CA PRO A 50 -9.49 -6.62 1.28
C PRO A 50 -8.60 -6.59 2.51
N VAL A 51 -8.68 -7.65 3.31
CA VAL A 51 -7.87 -7.83 4.52
C VAL A 51 -7.15 -9.17 4.45
N PHE A 52 -6.06 -9.29 5.21
CA PHE A 52 -5.34 -10.54 5.32
C PHE A 52 -6.27 -11.66 5.83
N PRO A 53 -6.15 -12.91 5.34
CA PRO A 53 -7.03 -13.99 5.79
C PRO A 53 -7.07 -14.16 7.32
N GLY A 54 -8.27 -14.04 7.90
CA GLY A 54 -8.51 -14.13 9.35
C GLY A 54 -8.74 -12.78 10.03
N ASP A 55 -8.37 -11.67 9.39
CA ASP A 55 -8.58 -10.33 9.93
C ASP A 55 -10.04 -9.87 9.83
N LYS A 56 -10.38 -8.91 10.69
CA LYS A 56 -11.70 -8.28 10.69
C LYS A 56 -11.75 -7.16 9.65
N PRO A 57 -12.82 -7.06 8.84
CA PRO A 57 -13.03 -5.92 7.96
C PRO A 57 -13.09 -4.60 8.72
N MET A 58 -12.73 -3.51 8.04
CA MET A 58 -12.89 -2.16 8.57
C MET A 58 -14.37 -1.87 8.88
N ARG A 59 -14.62 -1.24 10.02
CA ARG A 59 -15.94 -0.77 10.42
C ARG A 59 -15.88 0.72 10.76
N LEU A 60 -16.85 1.47 10.25
CA LEU A 60 -17.15 2.82 10.72
C LEU A 60 -18.21 2.71 11.82
N GLU A 61 -18.10 3.50 12.87
CA GLU A 61 -19.09 3.58 13.94
C GLU A 61 -19.51 5.04 14.10
N ILE A 62 -20.82 5.33 14.07
CA ILE A 62 -21.32 6.70 14.16
C ILE A 62 -20.98 7.24 15.54
N ALA A 63 -20.17 8.31 15.60
CA ALA A 63 -19.85 9.00 16.84
C ALA A 63 -20.79 10.20 17.05
N SER A 64 -21.08 10.96 15.98
CA SER A 64 -21.98 12.11 16.01
C SER A 64 -22.83 12.18 14.74
N THR A 65 -24.04 12.74 14.84
CA THR A 65 -24.95 12.92 13.71
C THR A 65 -25.30 14.39 13.49
N TYR A 66 -25.55 14.77 12.22
CA TYR A 66 -25.92 16.16 11.90
C TYR A 66 -27.17 16.63 12.64
N SER A 67 -28.17 15.76 12.82
CA SER A 67 -29.44 16.12 13.47
C SER A 67 -29.30 16.44 14.94
N GLU A 68 -28.37 15.77 15.63
CA GLU A 68 -28.19 15.91 17.07
C GLU A 68 -27.08 16.90 17.40
N ASN A 69 -25.98 16.88 16.63
CA ASN A 69 -24.75 17.59 16.95
C ASN A 69 -24.46 18.78 16.03
N GLY A 70 -25.13 18.88 14.87
CA GLY A 70 -24.82 19.89 13.84
C GLY A 70 -23.58 19.57 12.99
N TYR A 71 -22.91 18.44 13.25
CA TYR A 71 -21.81 17.87 12.48
C TYR A 71 -21.91 16.34 12.47
N GLN A 72 -21.12 15.66 11.63
CA GLN A 72 -21.10 14.21 11.56
C GLN A 72 -19.66 13.71 11.50
N ASP A 73 -19.37 12.70 12.31
CA ASP A 73 -18.10 12.00 12.35
C ASP A 73 -18.29 10.51 12.70
N TYR A 74 -17.22 9.74 12.44
CA TYR A 74 -17.18 8.31 12.65
C TYR A 74 -15.95 7.95 13.48
N GLU A 75 -16.09 6.98 14.36
CA GLU A 75 -14.96 6.18 14.83
C GLU A 75 -14.58 5.16 13.76
N LEU A 76 -13.28 5.01 13.53
CA LEU A 76 -12.73 4.06 12.57
C LEU A 76 -12.16 2.86 13.34
N HIS A 77 -12.68 1.66 13.05
CA HIS A 77 -12.22 0.40 13.61
C HIS A 77 -11.56 -0.42 12.50
N LEU A 78 -10.25 -0.64 12.58
CA LEU A 78 -9.47 -1.36 11.57
C LEU A 78 -8.18 -1.94 12.18
N ASN A 79 -7.65 -2.99 11.54
CA ASN A 79 -6.27 -3.44 11.78
C ASN A 79 -5.29 -2.40 11.19
N GLU A 80 -4.15 -2.18 11.84
CA GLU A 80 -3.09 -1.29 11.34
C GLU A 80 -2.55 -1.70 9.96
N HIS A 81 -2.70 -2.98 9.60
CA HIS A 81 -2.33 -3.56 8.30
C HIS A 81 -3.51 -3.62 7.29
N THR A 82 -4.48 -2.71 7.41
CA THR A 82 -5.65 -2.67 6.50
C THR A 82 -5.42 -1.74 5.31
N GLY A 83 -5.66 -2.24 4.09
CA GLY A 83 -5.56 -1.48 2.84
C GLY A 83 -4.12 -1.03 2.55
N THR A 84 -3.94 0.10 1.86
CA THR A 84 -2.59 0.62 1.62
C THR A 84 -1.94 1.05 2.93
N HIS A 85 -0.93 0.31 3.36
CA HIS A 85 -0.31 0.47 4.68
C HIS A 85 1.20 0.29 4.63
N LEU A 86 1.85 0.65 5.75
CA LEU A 86 3.26 0.47 6.00
C LEU A 86 3.47 -0.58 7.10
N ASP A 87 4.44 -1.46 6.90
CA ASP A 87 4.95 -2.38 7.91
C ASP A 87 6.23 -1.81 8.52
N ALA A 88 6.23 -1.63 9.83
CA ALA A 88 7.41 -1.25 10.58
C ALA A 88 8.17 -2.50 11.05
N PRO A 89 9.48 -2.41 11.31
CA PRO A 89 10.27 -3.55 11.78
C PRO A 89 9.68 -4.33 12.95
N ILE A 90 9.07 -3.63 13.92
CA ILE A 90 8.46 -4.26 15.10
C ILE A 90 7.33 -5.27 14.76
N HIS A 91 6.78 -5.24 13.55
CA HIS A 91 5.74 -6.15 13.10
C HIS A 91 6.15 -7.63 13.16
N PHE A 92 7.38 -7.95 12.71
CA PHE A 92 7.94 -9.30 12.78
C PHE A 92 9.11 -9.42 13.75
N ILE A 93 9.72 -8.30 14.14
CA ILE A 93 10.96 -8.30 14.92
C ILE A 93 10.66 -7.83 16.33
N LYS A 94 10.78 -8.74 17.29
CA LYS A 94 10.65 -8.40 18.70
C LYS A 94 11.63 -7.26 19.04
N ASP A 95 11.10 -6.24 19.70
CA ASP A 95 11.84 -5.01 20.06
C ASP A 95 12.38 -4.22 18.84
N GLY A 96 11.78 -4.44 17.66
CA GLY A 96 12.06 -3.68 16.44
C GLY A 96 11.54 -2.24 16.51
N ILE A 97 11.90 -1.46 15.49
CA ILE A 97 11.49 -0.06 15.34
C ILE A 97 9.98 0.00 15.08
N ALA A 98 9.24 0.76 15.89
CA ALA A 98 7.83 1.02 15.68
C ALA A 98 7.59 2.16 14.68
N VAL A 99 6.39 2.23 14.09
CA VAL A 99 6.08 3.20 13.02
C VAL A 99 6.36 4.66 13.42
N HIS A 100 6.05 5.03 14.67
CA HIS A 100 6.30 6.39 15.17
C HIS A 100 7.77 6.76 15.37
N GLU A 101 8.67 5.77 15.40
CA GLU A 101 10.11 5.93 15.61
C GLU A 101 10.87 6.05 14.29
N ILE A 102 10.24 5.70 13.17
CA ILE A 102 10.85 5.83 11.83
C ILE A 102 11.13 7.32 11.58
N PRO A 103 12.40 7.70 11.30
CA PRO A 103 12.72 9.08 10.98
C PRO A 103 11.97 9.54 9.72
N VAL A 104 11.36 10.73 9.74
CA VAL A 104 10.52 11.22 8.64
C VAL A 104 11.27 11.31 7.29
N HIS A 105 12.57 11.55 7.31
CA HIS A 105 13.38 11.58 6.08
C HIS A 105 13.61 10.19 5.46
N CYS A 106 13.30 9.11 6.19
CA CYS A 106 13.27 7.75 5.68
C CYS A 106 11.89 7.36 5.12
N LEU A 107 10.87 8.24 5.19
CA LEU A 107 9.52 8.04 4.65
C LEU A 107 9.32 8.75 3.30
N CYS A 108 10.41 9.07 2.60
CA CYS A 108 10.36 9.60 1.26
C CYS A 108 11.64 9.31 0.49
N GLY A 109 11.55 9.10 -0.82
CA GLY A 109 12.72 8.82 -1.64
C GLY A 109 12.40 8.59 -3.12
N PRO A 110 13.44 8.41 -3.96
CA PRO A 110 13.25 8.01 -5.36
C PRO A 110 12.42 6.73 -5.45
N LEU A 111 11.40 6.71 -6.29
CA LEU A 111 10.55 5.56 -6.51
C LEU A 111 11.03 4.77 -7.72
N VAL A 112 11.23 3.47 -7.51
CA VAL A 112 11.54 2.48 -8.55
C VAL A 112 10.38 1.50 -8.64
N VAL A 113 9.89 1.27 -9.86
CA VAL A 113 8.85 0.27 -10.11
C VAL A 113 9.43 -0.91 -10.89
N LEU A 114 9.36 -2.10 -10.30
CA LEU A 114 9.71 -3.37 -10.94
C LEU A 114 8.44 -4.01 -11.49
N ASP A 115 8.34 -4.11 -12.81
CA ASP A 115 7.17 -4.71 -13.47
C ASP A 115 7.37 -6.21 -13.67
N ILE A 116 6.47 -7.01 -13.09
CA ILE A 116 6.42 -8.47 -13.27
C ILE A 116 5.08 -8.96 -13.82
N ARG A 117 4.21 -8.06 -14.31
CA ARG A 117 2.83 -8.36 -14.73
C ARG A 117 2.76 -9.52 -15.71
N ASP A 118 3.66 -9.56 -16.69
CA ASP A 118 3.70 -10.63 -17.70
C ASP A 118 3.90 -12.03 -17.09
N ARG A 119 4.72 -12.14 -16.02
CA ARG A 119 4.93 -13.41 -15.31
C ARG A 119 3.70 -13.79 -14.49
N VAL A 120 3.05 -12.79 -13.88
CA VAL A 120 1.87 -12.96 -13.03
C VAL A 120 0.67 -13.47 -13.83
N LEU A 121 0.54 -13.07 -15.10
CA LEU A 121 -0.49 -13.60 -16.01
C LEU A 121 -0.47 -15.13 -16.16
N HIS A 122 0.69 -15.76 -15.90
CA HIS A 122 0.89 -17.20 -16.06
C HIS A 122 1.10 -17.93 -14.73
N ASN A 123 1.40 -17.19 -13.66
CA ASN A 123 1.66 -17.74 -12.33
C ASN A 123 1.32 -16.68 -11.26
N HIS A 124 0.22 -16.86 -10.54
CA HIS A 124 -0.17 -15.97 -9.45
C HIS A 124 0.81 -16.00 -8.26
N ASP A 125 1.66 -17.03 -8.15
CA ASP A 125 2.73 -17.13 -7.15
C ASP A 125 4.09 -16.62 -7.69
N ALA A 126 4.08 -15.79 -8.75
CA ALA A 126 5.31 -15.21 -9.25
C ALA A 126 5.91 -14.25 -8.23
N THR A 127 7.23 -14.33 -8.03
CA THR A 127 7.95 -13.43 -7.13
C THR A 127 8.96 -12.54 -7.86
N VAL A 128 9.25 -11.35 -7.32
CA VAL A 128 10.42 -10.57 -7.75
C VAL A 128 11.69 -11.36 -7.44
N ILE A 129 12.55 -11.53 -8.44
CA ILE A 129 13.84 -12.23 -8.33
C ILE A 129 15.00 -11.25 -8.59
N PRO A 130 16.25 -11.56 -8.17
CA PRO A 130 17.41 -10.69 -8.42
C PRO A 130 17.58 -10.26 -9.88
N ASP A 131 17.24 -11.15 -10.81
CA ASP A 131 17.26 -10.89 -12.24
C ASP A 131 16.31 -9.77 -12.70
N ASP A 132 15.17 -9.57 -12.03
CA ASP A 132 14.26 -8.45 -12.31
C ASP A 132 14.95 -7.11 -12.00
N ILE A 133 15.67 -7.07 -10.87
CA ILE A 133 16.43 -5.90 -10.40
C ILE A 133 17.57 -5.59 -11.39
N LEU A 134 18.34 -6.61 -11.78
CA LEU A 134 19.44 -6.45 -12.73
C LEU A 134 18.96 -6.02 -14.13
N ARG A 135 17.83 -6.57 -14.61
CA ARG A 135 17.22 -6.15 -15.88
C ARG A 135 16.74 -4.71 -15.82
N TRP A 136 16.13 -4.30 -14.73
CA TRP A 136 15.71 -2.91 -14.53
C TRP A 136 16.92 -1.99 -14.57
N GLU A 137 17.99 -2.31 -13.85
CA GLU A 137 19.19 -1.45 -13.80
C GLU A 137 19.91 -1.36 -15.14
N LYS A 138 19.94 -2.45 -15.90
CA LYS A 138 20.48 -2.44 -17.27
C LYS A 138 19.73 -1.46 -18.18
N LYS A 139 18.43 -1.27 -17.95
CA LYS A 139 17.57 -0.41 -18.79
C LYS A 139 17.50 1.04 -18.31
N TYR A 140 17.46 1.27 -17.00
CA TYR A 140 17.17 2.57 -16.41
C TYR A 140 18.34 3.16 -15.60
N GLY A 141 19.46 2.45 -15.49
CA GLY A 141 20.61 2.83 -14.68
C GLY A 141 20.55 2.21 -13.28
N LYS A 142 21.64 2.35 -12.53
CA LYS A 142 21.74 1.82 -11.16
C LYS A 142 20.62 2.38 -10.27
N ILE A 143 20.03 1.53 -9.43
CA ILE A 143 19.03 1.97 -8.44
C ILE A 143 19.64 3.08 -7.56
N PRO A 144 18.97 4.24 -7.44
CA PRO A 144 19.45 5.32 -6.61
C PRO A 144 19.58 4.91 -5.14
N SER A 145 20.54 5.50 -4.43
CA SER A 145 20.60 5.39 -2.98
C SER A 145 19.32 5.95 -2.36
N ASN A 146 18.88 5.33 -1.27
CA ASN A 146 17.65 5.62 -0.54
C ASN A 146 16.38 5.51 -1.39
N ALA A 147 16.41 4.69 -2.45
CA ALA A 147 15.22 4.42 -3.24
C ALA A 147 14.20 3.58 -2.46
N ILE A 148 12.94 3.68 -2.88
CA ILE A 148 11.83 2.83 -2.49
C ILE A 148 11.46 2.00 -3.71
N ILE A 149 11.47 0.67 -3.58
CA ILE A 149 11.28 -0.22 -4.72
C ILE A 149 9.95 -0.95 -4.58
N ILE A 150 9.03 -0.74 -5.51
CA ILE A 150 7.70 -1.35 -5.46
C ILE A 150 7.53 -2.31 -6.63
N MET A 151 7.08 -3.53 -6.33
CA MET A 151 6.65 -4.50 -7.31
C MET A 151 5.31 -4.05 -7.90
N ASN A 152 5.24 -3.92 -9.23
CA ASN A 152 3.98 -3.86 -9.96
C ASN A 152 3.68 -5.24 -10.54
N SER A 153 2.73 -5.94 -9.93
CA SER A 153 2.21 -7.22 -10.41
C SER A 153 0.88 -7.09 -11.17
N GLY A 154 0.28 -5.89 -11.18
CA GLY A 154 -1.03 -5.62 -11.77
C GLY A 154 -2.19 -6.12 -10.92
N TRP A 155 -1.93 -6.47 -9.65
CA TRP A 155 -2.91 -7.07 -8.74
C TRP A 155 -3.94 -6.06 -8.24
N GLY A 156 -3.57 -4.78 -8.19
CA GLY A 156 -4.46 -3.69 -7.76
C GLY A 156 -5.81 -3.63 -8.49
N LYS A 157 -5.93 -4.22 -9.69
CA LYS A 157 -7.20 -4.34 -10.43
C LYS A 157 -8.26 -5.21 -9.73
N TYR A 158 -7.85 -6.10 -8.83
CA TYR A 158 -8.76 -6.94 -8.04
C TYR A 158 -9.21 -6.26 -6.75
N PHE A 159 -8.63 -5.09 -6.41
CA PHE A 159 -8.96 -4.39 -5.17
C PHE A 159 -10.43 -3.99 -5.15
N GLY A 160 -11.15 -4.35 -4.09
CA GLY A 160 -12.60 -4.19 -3.96
C GLY A 160 -13.41 -5.47 -4.20
N ASP A 161 -12.79 -6.53 -4.73
CA ASP A 161 -13.32 -7.90 -4.70
C ASP A 161 -12.42 -8.76 -3.81
N ASN A 162 -12.82 -8.93 -2.54
CA ASN A 162 -12.00 -9.67 -1.57
C ASN A 162 -11.71 -11.11 -2.01
N ASN A 163 -12.64 -11.77 -2.72
CA ASN A 163 -12.42 -13.14 -3.18
C ASN A 163 -11.36 -13.19 -4.28
N ALA A 164 -11.43 -12.26 -5.25
CA ALA A 164 -10.45 -12.18 -6.31
C ALA A 164 -9.08 -11.66 -5.82
N PHE A 165 -9.07 -10.77 -4.83
CA PHE A 165 -7.84 -10.16 -4.31
C PHE A 165 -7.04 -11.11 -3.42
N VAL A 166 -7.72 -11.84 -2.52
CA VAL A 166 -7.09 -12.89 -1.69
C VAL A 166 -6.75 -14.12 -2.56
N ASN A 167 -7.59 -14.40 -3.56
CA ASN A 167 -7.45 -15.51 -4.51
C ASN A 167 -7.17 -16.85 -3.79
N MET A 168 -8.05 -17.19 -2.85
CA MET A 168 -7.97 -18.40 -2.05
C MET A 168 -8.25 -19.65 -2.89
N ASP A 169 -7.42 -20.69 -2.78
CA ASP A 169 -7.69 -21.99 -3.38
C ASP A 169 -8.68 -22.83 -2.57
N LYS A 170 -8.88 -24.09 -2.96
CA LYS A 170 -9.82 -25.02 -2.30
C LYS A 170 -9.30 -25.54 -0.96
N GLN A 171 -8.00 -25.40 -0.70
CA GLN A 171 -7.31 -25.82 0.50
C GLN A 171 -7.27 -24.69 1.54
N GLY A 172 -7.66 -23.47 1.16
CA GLY A 172 -7.59 -22.31 2.03
C GLY A 172 -6.22 -21.62 1.99
N ILE A 173 -5.47 -21.80 0.90
CA ILE A 173 -4.18 -21.15 0.64
C ILE A 173 -4.40 -19.95 -0.29
N PRO A 174 -3.96 -18.73 0.09
CA PRO A 174 -4.09 -17.57 -0.79
C PRO A 174 -2.99 -17.57 -1.85
N HIS A 175 -3.30 -17.06 -3.05
CA HIS A 175 -2.36 -17.05 -4.17
C HIS A 175 -2.25 -15.66 -4.78
N PHE A 176 -1.18 -14.96 -4.44
CA PHE A 176 -0.85 -13.66 -5.02
C PHE A 176 0.67 -13.43 -5.04
N PRO A 177 1.17 -12.55 -5.93
CA PRO A 177 2.59 -12.28 -6.09
C PRO A 177 3.24 -11.64 -4.86
N GLY A 178 4.57 -11.72 -4.79
CA GLY A 178 5.35 -11.07 -3.74
C GLY A 178 6.82 -10.95 -4.10
N TRP A 179 7.67 -10.74 -3.10
CA TRP A 179 9.12 -10.75 -3.24
C TRP A 179 9.68 -12.16 -3.00
N SER A 180 10.81 -12.48 -3.63
CA SER A 180 11.59 -13.65 -3.23
C SER A 180 12.58 -13.25 -2.13
N LYS A 181 12.88 -14.19 -1.22
CA LYS A 181 13.93 -14.00 -0.22
C LYS A 181 15.27 -13.60 -0.86
N THR A 182 15.65 -14.25 -1.96
CA THR A 182 16.90 -13.95 -2.66
C THR A 182 16.94 -12.54 -3.26
N ALA A 183 15.80 -11.98 -3.67
CA ALA A 183 15.74 -10.61 -4.18
C ALA A 183 15.97 -9.59 -3.06
N VAL A 184 15.38 -9.82 -1.88
CA VAL A 184 15.60 -8.92 -0.74
C VAL A 184 17.00 -9.07 -0.16
N GLU A 185 17.57 -10.28 -0.09
CA GLU A 185 18.98 -10.50 0.28
C GLU A 185 19.92 -9.75 -0.68
N PHE A 186 19.68 -9.82 -1.99
CA PHE A 186 20.45 -9.04 -2.98
C PHE A 186 20.37 -7.52 -2.75
N LEU A 187 19.18 -6.99 -2.45
CA LEU A 187 19.02 -5.57 -2.15
C LEU A 187 19.79 -5.15 -0.90
N LEU A 188 19.70 -5.96 0.17
CA LEU A 188 20.39 -5.70 1.44
C LEU A 188 21.92 -5.73 1.29
N GLU A 189 22.44 -6.66 0.50
CA GLU A 189 23.89 -6.80 0.29
C GLU A 189 24.47 -5.74 -0.64
N ALA A 190 23.73 -5.44 -1.72
CA ALA A 190 24.31 -4.77 -2.87
C ALA A 190 23.75 -3.36 -3.12
N ARG A 191 22.68 -2.94 -2.42
CA ARG A 191 22.02 -1.64 -2.60
C ARG A 191 21.81 -0.96 -1.25
N SER A 192 21.60 0.35 -1.28
CA SER A 192 21.25 1.13 -0.09
C SER A 192 19.89 1.74 -0.34
N VAL A 193 18.82 1.06 0.06
CA VAL A 193 17.42 1.44 -0.20
C VAL A 193 16.68 1.63 1.12
N LEU A 194 15.52 2.30 1.10
CA LEU A 194 14.75 2.60 2.32
C LEU A 194 13.65 1.59 2.60
N GLY A 195 12.99 1.09 1.56
CA GLY A 195 11.81 0.25 1.67
C GLY A 195 11.50 -0.50 0.39
N ILE A 196 10.76 -1.59 0.54
CA ILE A 196 10.15 -2.32 -0.57
C ILE A 196 8.63 -2.21 -0.48
N GLY A 197 7.95 -2.54 -1.56
CA GLY A 197 6.51 -2.70 -1.50
C GLY A 197 5.93 -3.58 -2.59
N VAL A 198 4.62 -3.79 -2.47
CA VAL A 198 3.80 -4.64 -3.33
C VAL A 198 2.42 -4.02 -3.56
N ASP A 199 1.77 -4.39 -4.65
CA ASP A 199 0.35 -4.12 -4.92
C ASP A 199 -0.58 -5.25 -4.43
N THR A 200 -0.09 -6.15 -3.58
CA THR A 200 -0.77 -7.32 -3.00
C THR A 200 -0.93 -7.20 -1.47
N LEU A 201 -1.53 -8.22 -0.84
CA LEU A 201 -1.80 -8.31 0.61
C LEU A 201 -0.59 -8.61 1.50
N SER A 202 0.57 -8.93 0.91
CA SER A 202 1.75 -9.29 1.69
C SER A 202 3.04 -9.08 0.89
N LEU A 203 4.13 -8.64 1.54
CA LEU A 203 5.47 -8.61 0.94
C LEU A 203 5.92 -10.00 0.43
N ASP A 204 5.53 -11.05 1.14
CA ASP A 204 5.68 -12.45 0.73
C ASP A 204 4.55 -12.86 -0.23
N GLN A 205 4.83 -13.84 -1.10
CA GLN A 205 3.79 -14.45 -1.92
C GLN A 205 2.70 -15.10 -1.05
N GLY A 206 1.46 -15.15 -1.54
CA GLY A 206 0.31 -15.61 -0.75
C GLY A 206 0.47 -17.00 -0.14
N ALA A 207 1.07 -17.94 -0.88
CA ALA A 207 1.25 -19.31 -0.41
C ALA A 207 2.36 -19.48 0.66
N SER A 208 3.02 -18.39 1.09
CA SER A 208 4.05 -18.47 2.13
C SER A 208 3.44 -18.65 3.52
N GLU A 209 3.94 -19.63 4.26
CA GLU A 209 3.57 -19.88 5.66
C GLU A 209 4.61 -19.34 6.66
N ASP A 210 5.85 -19.14 6.20
CA ASP A 210 7.02 -18.80 7.01
C ASP A 210 7.50 -17.35 6.84
N PHE A 211 6.88 -16.59 5.93
CA PHE A 211 7.12 -15.15 5.69
C PHE A 211 8.61 -14.77 5.63
N PRO A 212 9.42 -15.42 4.76
CA PRO A 212 10.85 -15.21 4.74
C PRO A 212 11.23 -13.79 4.31
N VAL A 213 10.43 -13.12 3.49
CA VAL A 213 10.67 -11.72 3.10
C VAL A 213 10.47 -10.81 4.29
N HIS A 214 9.34 -10.89 5.01
CA HIS A 214 9.13 -10.07 6.19
C HIS A 214 10.25 -10.25 7.21
N ASN A 215 10.56 -11.50 7.58
CA ASN A 215 11.61 -11.79 8.55
C ASN A 215 12.98 -11.27 8.10
N THR A 216 13.37 -11.47 6.83
CA THR A 216 14.68 -11.05 6.32
C THR A 216 14.75 -9.53 6.17
N TRP A 217 13.70 -8.90 5.65
CA TRP A 217 13.67 -7.47 5.37
C TRP A 217 13.57 -6.63 6.65
N LEU A 218 12.57 -6.93 7.48
CA LEU A 218 12.26 -6.15 8.68
C LEU A 218 13.35 -6.30 9.76
N SER A 219 14.05 -7.44 9.82
CA SER A 219 15.20 -7.63 10.74
C SER A 219 16.39 -6.71 10.46
N ASN A 220 16.45 -6.12 9.27
CA ASN A 220 17.46 -5.12 8.90
C ASN A 220 17.01 -3.67 9.19
N GLY A 221 15.88 -3.49 9.90
CA GLY A 221 15.39 -2.17 10.30
C GLY A 221 14.76 -1.36 9.17
N LEU A 222 14.44 -2.00 8.04
CA LEU A 222 13.78 -1.40 6.88
C LEU A 222 12.27 -1.63 6.96
N TRP A 223 11.49 -0.85 6.23
CA TRP A 223 10.02 -0.92 6.24
C TRP A 223 9.44 -1.43 4.91
N GLY A 224 8.20 -1.90 4.96
CA GLY A 224 7.44 -2.42 3.82
C GLY A 224 6.22 -1.55 3.47
N LEU A 225 5.73 -1.67 2.24
CA LEU A 225 4.44 -1.11 1.81
C LEU A 225 3.61 -2.17 1.12
N GLU A 226 2.34 -2.27 1.48
CA GLU A 226 1.43 -3.25 0.90
C GLU A 226 0.20 -2.58 0.32
N ASN A 227 -0.50 -3.30 -0.56
CA ASN A 227 -1.70 -2.82 -1.25
C ASN A 227 -1.49 -1.46 -1.94
N VAL A 228 -0.35 -1.27 -2.61
CA VAL A 228 -0.05 -0.02 -3.32
C VAL A 228 -0.91 0.08 -4.59
N ALA A 229 -1.65 1.18 -4.73
CA ALA A 229 -2.56 1.40 -5.85
C ALA A 229 -1.86 2.04 -7.06
N ASN A 230 -2.49 1.98 -8.24
CA ASN A 230 -2.19 2.83 -9.40
C ASN A 230 -0.74 2.80 -9.92
N LEU A 231 0.03 1.74 -9.65
CA LEU A 231 1.41 1.59 -10.12
C LEU A 231 1.55 1.61 -11.65
N ASP A 232 0.49 1.26 -12.39
CA ASP A 232 0.45 1.36 -13.85
C ASP A 232 0.62 2.79 -14.37
N ASN A 233 0.40 3.80 -13.53
CA ASN A 233 0.55 5.22 -13.86
C ASN A 233 1.92 5.79 -13.46
N ILE A 234 2.83 4.96 -12.92
CA ILE A 234 4.14 5.39 -12.46
C ILE A 234 5.22 4.95 -13.45
N PRO A 235 6.11 5.87 -13.89
CA PRO A 235 7.23 5.49 -14.75
C PRO A 235 8.19 4.56 -13.98
N PRO A 236 8.88 3.63 -14.65
CA PRO A 236 9.80 2.71 -13.99
C PRO A 236 10.89 3.39 -13.15
N SER A 237 11.33 4.59 -13.57
CA SER A 237 12.31 5.44 -12.89
C SER A 237 11.92 6.92 -12.99
N GLY A 238 12.48 7.75 -12.11
CA GLY A 238 12.34 9.23 -12.15
C GLY A 238 11.23 9.79 -11.26
N ALA A 239 10.37 8.94 -10.70
CA ALA A 239 9.37 9.32 -9.71
C ALA A 239 9.99 9.52 -8.32
N PHE A 240 9.30 10.27 -7.46
CA PHE A 240 9.65 10.45 -6.04
C PHE A 240 8.42 10.17 -5.18
N LEU A 241 8.56 9.32 -4.16
CA LEU A 241 7.46 8.88 -3.30
C LEU A 241 7.54 9.57 -1.93
N PHE A 242 6.38 10.03 -1.45
CA PHE A 242 6.15 10.43 -0.08
C PHE A 242 5.20 9.43 0.59
N VAL A 243 5.59 8.93 1.76
CA VAL A 243 4.82 7.99 2.57
C VAL A 243 4.23 8.72 3.78
N GLY A 244 2.94 9.01 3.73
CA GLY A 244 2.19 9.62 4.83
C GLY A 244 1.76 8.58 5.86
N ALA A 245 2.71 8.01 6.59
CA ALA A 245 2.43 7.05 7.67
C ALA A 245 1.88 7.74 8.93
N SER A 246 0.90 7.11 9.57
CA SER A 246 0.35 7.63 10.83
C SER A 246 1.36 7.41 11.95
N LYS A 247 1.61 8.45 12.76
CA LYS A 247 2.60 8.41 13.85
C LYS A 247 2.04 7.74 15.12
N VAL A 248 1.60 6.50 15.01
CA VAL A 248 0.98 5.72 16.09
C VAL A 248 2.04 5.24 17.09
N TYR A 249 1.90 5.64 18.35
CA TYR A 249 2.82 5.25 19.41
C TYR A 249 2.83 3.73 19.59
N GLY A 250 3.99 3.10 19.40
CA GLY A 250 4.18 1.66 19.47
C GLY A 250 3.54 0.85 18.33
N GLY A 251 3.03 1.50 17.28
CA GLY A 251 2.36 0.80 16.17
C GLY A 251 3.32 -0.09 15.38
N THR A 252 2.86 -1.27 14.98
CA THR A 252 3.61 -2.21 14.14
C THR A 252 3.44 -1.96 12.66
N GLY A 253 2.41 -1.19 12.31
CA GLY A 253 2.21 -0.62 11.01
C GLY A 253 1.31 0.62 11.07
N SER A 254 0.87 1.08 9.91
CA SER A 254 -0.27 2.01 9.83
C SER A 254 -0.79 2.10 8.41
N PRO A 255 -2.10 2.35 8.20
CA PRO A 255 -2.59 2.81 6.92
C PRO A 255 -1.90 4.13 6.54
N VAL A 256 -1.57 4.27 5.26
CA VAL A 256 -0.76 5.39 4.76
C VAL A 256 -1.43 6.08 3.57
N ARG A 257 -1.09 7.36 3.36
CA ARG A 257 -1.34 8.03 2.08
C ARG A 257 -0.02 8.12 1.30
N LEU A 258 0.04 7.42 0.18
CA LEU A 258 1.17 7.36 -0.74
C LEU A 258 0.99 8.37 -1.86
N ILE A 259 1.94 9.28 -1.98
CA ILE A 259 1.90 10.37 -2.95
C ILE A 259 3.18 10.30 -3.79
N ALA A 260 3.02 10.03 -5.09
CA ALA A 260 4.14 10.06 -6.03
C ALA A 260 4.13 11.38 -6.81
N VAL A 261 5.33 11.93 -7.02
CA VAL A 261 5.58 13.05 -7.94
C VAL A 261 6.38 12.50 -9.12
N ILE A 262 5.87 12.70 -10.34
CA ILE A 262 6.50 12.28 -11.61
C ILE A 262 6.86 13.47 -12.49
#